data_AF-A0A9W7C0V2-F1
#
_entry.id   AF-A0A9W7C0V2-F1
#
_cell.length_a   1.000
_cell.length_b   1.000
_cell.length_c   1.000
_cell.angle_alpha   90.00
_cell.angle_beta   90.00
_cell.angle_gamma   90.00
#
_symmetry.space_group_name_H-M   'P 1'
#
loop_
_entity.id
_entity.type
_entity.pdbx_description
1 polymer ?
#
loop_
_entity_poly.entity_id
_entity_poly.type
_entity_poly.pdbx_seq_one_letter_code
_entity_poly.pdbx_strand_id
1 'polypeptide(L)'
;MKFLTLALAAAAAVTANGTVLTPDNFEAETAGKTIFVKFYAPWCGHCKKLKPDWDKLMDAFDGHKTALIADVDCTAEGKPLCEANGVQGFPTLKWGDPASLEAYEGARSYDALKKFSDENLKPICSPSNIDLCDADKKAEIAKFTAMSDKDLDAAIEAQEKKITDAETLFKDEVKNLQKTYEGLKEAQDKTIAEVKSSGLGLMKAVKTQKAKGSDEL
;
A
#
# COMPACT_ATOMS: atom_id res chain seq x y z
N MET A 1 1.63 56.28 14.81
CA MET A 1 1.89 55.65 13.50
C MET A 1 3.20 54.88 13.59
N LYS A 2 3.15 53.55 13.68
CA LYS A 2 4.32 52.69 13.77
C LYS A 2 4.22 51.72 12.58
N PHE A 3 5.07 51.93 11.59
CA PHE A 3 5.08 51.16 10.34
C PHE A 3 5.56 49.73 10.64
N LEU A 4 4.70 48.75 10.33
CA LEU A 4 5.06 47.33 10.34
C LEU A 4 5.64 47.00 8.96
N THR A 5 6.95 46.81 8.87
CA THR A 5 7.60 46.24 7.69
C THR A 5 7.38 44.73 7.69
N LEU A 6 6.60 44.26 6.70
CA LEU A 6 6.42 42.84 6.38
C LEU A 6 7.72 42.35 5.71
N ALA A 7 8.46 41.46 6.37
CA ALA A 7 9.56 40.73 5.75
C ALA A 7 8.98 39.59 4.92
N LEU A 8 9.09 39.69 3.59
CA LEU A 8 8.75 38.63 2.66
C LEU A 8 9.86 37.58 2.72
N ALA A 9 9.64 36.48 3.43
CA ALA A 9 10.50 35.31 3.35
C ALA A 9 10.29 34.66 1.98
N ALA A 10 11.27 34.81 1.09
CA ALA A 10 11.32 34.01 -0.13
C ALA A 10 11.65 32.57 0.25
N ALA A 11 10.65 31.69 0.18
CA ALA A 11 10.89 30.25 0.21
C ALA A 11 11.64 29.87 -1.06
N ALA A 12 12.88 29.41 -0.91
CA ALA A 12 13.62 28.78 -1.99
C ALA A 12 12.92 27.47 -2.36
N ALA A 13 12.33 27.41 -3.55
CA ALA A 13 11.78 26.19 -4.12
C ALA A 13 12.94 25.21 -4.38
N VAL A 14 13.00 24.14 -3.58
CA VAL A 14 13.83 22.98 -3.89
C VAL A 14 13.15 22.26 -5.05
N THR A 15 13.74 22.30 -6.23
CA THR A 15 13.30 21.49 -7.37
C THR A 15 13.70 20.04 -7.11
N ALA A 16 12.81 19.28 -6.47
CA ALA A 16 12.85 17.82 -6.47
C ALA A 16 11.98 17.35 -7.65
N ASN A 17 12.61 16.99 -8.77
CA ASN A 17 11.96 16.70 -10.05
C ASN A 17 11.25 15.34 -10.04
N GLY A 18 10.13 15.24 -9.32
CA GLY A 18 9.28 14.06 -9.41
C GLY A 18 7.98 14.21 -8.62
N THR A 19 6.86 13.85 -9.25
CA THR A 19 5.54 13.87 -8.62
C THR A 19 5.49 12.91 -7.44
N VAL A 20 5.20 13.46 -6.25
CA VAL A 20 4.88 12.68 -5.04
C VAL A 20 3.38 12.73 -4.83
N LEU A 21 2.74 11.57 -4.88
CA LEU A 21 1.31 11.43 -4.71
C LEU A 21 0.93 11.34 -3.24
N THR A 22 -0.13 12.05 -2.91
CA THR A 22 -0.81 12.11 -1.62
C THR A 22 -2.31 11.98 -1.88
N PRO A 23 -3.13 11.66 -0.87
CA PRO A 23 -4.58 11.64 -1.05
C PRO A 23 -5.13 12.95 -1.65
N ASP A 24 -4.52 14.09 -1.34
CA ASP A 24 -5.01 15.40 -1.78
C ASP A 24 -4.79 15.68 -3.28
N ASN A 25 -3.86 14.98 -3.94
CA ASN A 25 -3.52 15.20 -5.35
C ASN A 25 -3.67 13.97 -6.25
N PHE A 26 -4.03 12.81 -5.68
CA PHE A 26 -4.00 11.54 -6.39
C PHE A 26 -4.93 11.56 -7.61
N GLU A 27 -6.18 11.98 -7.44
CA GLU A 27 -7.18 11.98 -8.49
C GLU A 27 -6.80 12.97 -9.60
N ALA A 28 -6.36 14.18 -9.22
CA ALA A 28 -6.00 15.23 -10.16
C ALA A 28 -4.77 14.86 -11.02
N GLU A 29 -3.73 14.30 -10.39
CA GLU A 29 -2.48 13.95 -11.08
C GLU A 29 -2.63 12.71 -11.97
N THR A 30 -3.50 11.78 -11.58
CA THR A 30 -3.63 10.47 -12.24
C THR A 30 -4.78 10.41 -13.26
N ALA A 31 -5.68 11.40 -13.27
CA ALA A 31 -6.85 11.44 -14.15
C ALA A 31 -6.52 11.14 -15.64
N GLY A 32 -7.11 10.07 -16.16
CA GLY A 32 -6.97 9.67 -17.57
C GLY A 32 -5.61 9.10 -17.97
N LYS A 33 -4.72 8.85 -16.99
CA LYS A 33 -3.38 8.31 -17.21
C LYS A 33 -3.28 6.87 -16.67
N THR A 34 -2.40 6.10 -17.30
CA THR A 34 -1.89 4.85 -16.71
C THR A 34 -0.68 5.18 -15.89
N ILE A 35 -0.63 4.72 -14.64
CA ILE A 35 0.40 5.18 -13.70
C ILE A 35 1.37 4.07 -13.35
N PHE A 36 2.60 4.41 -12.98
CA PHE A 36 3.59 3.52 -12.42
C PHE A 36 4.15 4.16 -11.14
N VAL A 37 3.83 3.57 -10.00
CA VAL A 37 4.02 4.15 -8.68
C VAL A 37 5.04 3.37 -7.87
N LYS A 38 5.99 4.08 -7.26
CA LYS A 38 6.89 3.53 -6.24
C LYS A 38 6.41 3.94 -4.85
N PHE A 39 5.91 2.95 -4.12
CA PHE A 39 5.61 3.07 -2.70
C PHE A 39 6.88 2.82 -1.89
N TYR A 40 7.28 3.79 -1.09
CA TYR A 40 8.58 3.75 -0.39
C TYR A 40 8.54 4.32 1.03
N ALA A 41 9.64 4.11 1.74
CA ALA A 41 9.98 4.80 2.96
C ALA A 41 11.39 5.41 2.84
N PRO A 42 11.66 6.61 3.37
CA PRO A 42 12.93 7.32 3.16
C PRO A 42 14.13 6.62 3.82
N TRP A 43 13.90 5.80 4.85
CA TRP A 43 14.93 5.03 5.55
C TRP A 43 15.23 3.66 4.92
N CYS A 44 14.42 3.21 3.95
CA CYS A 44 14.55 1.90 3.34
C CYS A 44 15.77 1.82 2.40
N GLY A 45 16.72 0.92 2.70
CA GLY A 45 17.95 0.76 1.94
C GLY A 45 17.75 0.34 0.48
N HIS A 46 16.81 -0.58 0.20
CA HIS A 46 16.47 -0.98 -1.17
C HIS A 46 15.81 0.15 -1.97
N CYS A 47 15.05 1.01 -1.30
CA CYS A 47 14.42 2.19 -1.88
C CYS A 47 15.49 3.20 -2.34
N LYS A 48 16.50 3.45 -1.48
CA LYS A 48 17.64 4.30 -1.81
C LYS A 48 18.45 3.77 -3.01
N LYS A 49 18.61 2.45 -3.12
CA LYS A 49 19.29 1.81 -4.26
C LYS A 49 18.52 1.98 -5.58
N LEU A 50 17.18 1.90 -5.53
CA LEU A 50 16.31 2.07 -6.69
C LEU A 50 16.19 3.54 -7.13
N LYS A 51 16.29 4.48 -6.18
CA LYS A 51 16.01 5.90 -6.42
C LYS A 51 16.69 6.49 -7.67
N PRO A 52 17.99 6.27 -7.97
CA PRO A 52 18.61 6.87 -9.15
C PRO A 52 17.98 6.42 -10.48
N ASP A 53 17.67 5.14 -10.63
CA ASP A 53 17.03 4.60 -11.83
C ASP A 53 15.57 5.05 -11.94
N TRP A 54 14.88 5.15 -10.80
CA TRP A 54 13.51 5.61 -10.74
C TRP A 54 13.37 7.10 -11.04
N ASP A 55 14.21 7.96 -10.46
CA ASP A 55 14.19 9.40 -10.73
C ASP A 55 14.48 9.66 -12.22
N LYS A 56 15.44 8.95 -12.81
CA LYS A 56 15.72 9.03 -14.25
C LYS A 56 14.54 8.60 -15.11
N LEU A 57 13.76 7.61 -14.65
CA LEU A 57 12.55 7.16 -15.31
C LEU A 57 11.43 8.20 -15.20
N MET A 58 11.27 8.83 -14.03
CA MET A 58 10.33 9.93 -13.82
C MET A 58 10.64 11.10 -14.77
N ASP A 59 11.90 11.51 -14.87
CA ASP A 59 12.35 12.55 -15.80
C ASP A 59 12.01 12.20 -17.27
N ALA A 60 12.16 10.92 -17.65
CA ALA A 60 11.87 10.47 -19.02
C ALA A 60 10.39 10.48 -19.39
N PHE A 61 9.49 10.49 -18.39
CA PHE A 61 8.03 10.53 -18.55
C PHE A 61 7.42 11.83 -18.04
N ASP A 62 8.23 12.83 -17.72
CA ASP A 62 7.74 14.13 -17.28
C ASP A 62 6.85 14.78 -18.36
N GLY A 63 5.70 15.30 -17.94
CA GLY A 63 4.70 15.89 -18.83
C GLY A 63 4.02 14.90 -19.80
N HIS A 64 4.20 13.59 -19.66
CA HIS A 64 3.55 12.61 -20.55
C HIS A 64 2.02 12.66 -20.40
N LYS A 65 1.30 12.76 -21.54
CA LYS A 65 -0.16 12.99 -21.53
C LYS A 65 -0.96 11.81 -21.00
N THR A 66 -0.43 10.60 -21.18
CA THR A 66 -1.17 9.34 -20.99
C THR A 66 -0.55 8.45 -19.93
N ALA A 67 0.60 8.85 -19.39
CA ALA A 67 1.36 8.06 -18.43
C ALA A 67 1.87 8.97 -17.31
N LEU A 68 1.93 8.45 -16.09
CA LEU A 68 2.56 9.12 -14.96
C LEU A 68 3.45 8.14 -14.23
N ILE A 69 4.67 8.57 -13.90
CA ILE A 69 5.57 7.81 -13.03
C ILE A 69 5.76 8.63 -11.77
N ALA A 70 5.44 8.04 -10.62
CA ALA A 70 5.25 8.79 -9.38
C ALA A 70 5.78 8.05 -8.15
N ASP A 71 6.00 8.83 -7.11
CA ASP A 71 6.39 8.35 -5.79
C ASP A 71 5.22 8.46 -4.80
N VAL A 72 5.14 7.54 -3.83
CA VAL A 72 4.28 7.67 -2.65
C VAL A 72 5.13 7.40 -1.41
N ASP A 73 5.26 8.40 -0.52
CA ASP A 73 5.91 8.21 0.77
C ASP A 73 4.92 7.64 1.79
N CYS A 74 5.08 6.36 2.12
CA CYS A 74 4.23 5.63 3.05
C CYS A 74 4.47 5.98 4.52
N THR A 75 5.42 6.86 4.81
CA THR A 75 5.76 7.32 6.17
C THR A 75 5.28 8.73 6.46
N ALA A 76 4.70 9.40 5.47
CA ALA A 76 4.16 10.76 5.55
C ALA A 76 2.69 10.77 5.08
N GLU A 77 2.29 11.82 4.37
CA GLU A 77 0.92 12.04 3.89
C GLU A 77 0.44 10.95 2.91
N GLY A 78 1.35 10.23 2.25
CA GLY A 78 1.02 9.13 1.34
C GLY A 78 0.58 7.84 2.03
N LYS A 79 0.64 7.75 3.37
CA LYS A 79 0.29 6.54 4.13
C LYS A 79 -1.09 5.95 3.76
N PRO A 80 -2.19 6.74 3.65
CA PRO A 80 -3.49 6.19 3.27
C PRO A 80 -3.49 5.53 1.89
N LEU A 81 -2.76 6.10 0.92
CA LEU A 81 -2.60 5.50 -0.42
C LEU A 81 -1.87 4.15 -0.34
N CYS A 82 -0.88 4.02 0.53
CA CYS A 82 -0.16 2.76 0.74
C CYS A 82 -1.06 1.69 1.38
N GLU A 83 -1.88 2.06 2.35
CA GLU A 83 -2.85 1.16 2.98
C GLU A 83 -3.92 0.71 1.98
N ALA A 84 -4.52 1.65 1.24
CA ALA A 84 -5.53 1.37 0.21
C ALA A 84 -4.99 0.47 -0.92
N ASN A 85 -3.71 0.61 -1.24
CA ASN A 85 -3.03 -0.24 -2.23
C ASN A 85 -2.40 -1.51 -1.63
N GLY A 86 -2.67 -1.85 -0.36
CA GLY A 86 -2.20 -3.09 0.25
C GLY A 86 -0.68 -3.22 0.30
N VAL A 87 0.05 -2.13 0.49
CA VAL A 87 1.51 -2.12 0.55
C VAL A 87 1.99 -2.67 1.89
N GLN A 88 2.67 -3.82 1.87
CA GLN A 88 3.15 -4.52 3.07
C GLN A 88 4.66 -4.39 3.31
N GLY A 89 5.41 -3.85 2.35
CA GLY A 89 6.86 -3.73 2.42
C GLY A 89 7.40 -2.74 1.39
N PHE A 90 8.70 -2.41 1.49
CA PHE A 90 9.29 -1.38 0.64
C PHE A 90 10.60 -1.83 -0.06
N PRO A 91 10.85 -1.35 -1.30
CA PRO A 91 9.91 -0.65 -2.15
C PRO A 91 8.93 -1.65 -2.80
N THR A 92 7.67 -1.24 -2.90
CA THR A 92 6.64 -1.91 -3.70
C THR A 92 6.37 -1.05 -4.93
N LEU A 93 6.42 -1.67 -6.10
CA LEU A 93 6.14 -1.02 -7.37
C LEU A 93 4.79 -1.51 -7.87
N LYS A 94 3.90 -0.60 -8.25
CA LYS A 94 2.62 -0.96 -8.85
C LYS A 94 2.28 -0.10 -10.04
N TRP A 95 1.53 -0.63 -10.99
CA TRP A 95 1.21 0.05 -12.23
C TRP A 95 -0.23 -0.24 -12.70
N GLY A 96 -0.73 0.57 -13.61
CA GLY A 96 -2.02 0.34 -14.28
C GLY A 96 -3.01 1.48 -14.10
N ASP A 97 -4.28 1.11 -14.02
CA ASP A 97 -5.39 2.02 -13.73
C ASP A 97 -5.26 2.54 -12.28
N PRO A 98 -5.32 3.87 -12.04
CA PRO A 98 -5.30 4.43 -10.69
C PRO A 98 -6.30 3.80 -9.72
N ALA A 99 -7.45 3.34 -10.22
CA ALA A 99 -8.47 2.67 -9.42
C ALA A 99 -8.18 1.18 -9.14
N SER A 100 -7.22 0.57 -9.84
CA SER A 100 -6.91 -0.86 -9.72
C SER A 100 -5.46 -1.17 -10.10
N LEU A 101 -4.52 -0.77 -9.25
CA LEU A 101 -3.09 -0.97 -9.49
C LEU A 101 -2.63 -2.43 -9.26
N GLU A 102 -1.88 -2.94 -10.23
CA GLU A 102 -1.27 -4.27 -10.22
C GLU A 102 0.19 -4.22 -9.78
N ALA A 103 0.67 -5.31 -9.14
CA ALA A 103 2.06 -5.39 -8.73
C ALA A 103 3.02 -5.50 -9.93
N TYR A 104 4.14 -4.78 -9.87
CA TYR A 104 5.26 -4.96 -10.78
C TYR A 104 6.37 -5.80 -10.13
N GLU A 105 6.59 -6.99 -10.68
CA GLU A 105 7.57 -7.97 -10.19
C GLU A 105 8.80 -8.09 -11.10
N GLY A 106 8.96 -7.18 -12.06
CA GLY A 106 10.06 -7.18 -13.00
C GLY A 106 11.38 -6.63 -12.43
N ALA A 107 12.41 -6.63 -13.28
CA ALA A 107 13.72 -6.10 -12.93
C ALA A 107 13.68 -4.57 -12.72
N ARG A 108 14.39 -4.08 -11.71
CA ARG A 108 14.30 -2.70 -11.24
C ARG A 108 15.45 -1.79 -11.73
N SER A 109 16.12 -2.18 -12.82
CA SER A 109 17.09 -1.30 -13.49
C SER A 109 16.37 -0.32 -14.40
N TYR A 110 16.99 0.85 -14.65
CA TYR A 110 16.41 1.86 -15.53
C TYR A 110 15.96 1.29 -16.89
N ASP A 111 16.79 0.51 -17.57
CA ASP A 111 16.46 -0.03 -18.90
C ASP A 111 15.25 -0.98 -18.87
N ALA A 112 15.14 -1.81 -17.83
CA ALA A 112 14.02 -2.73 -17.67
C ALA A 112 12.71 -1.98 -17.35
N LEU A 113 12.79 -0.99 -16.46
CA LEU A 113 11.64 -0.15 -16.11
C LEU A 113 11.19 0.70 -17.29
N LYS A 114 12.14 1.28 -18.04
CA LYS A 114 11.85 2.09 -19.22
C LYS A 114 11.18 1.28 -20.31
N LYS A 115 11.74 0.10 -20.62
CA LYS A 115 11.14 -0.83 -21.59
C LYS A 115 9.72 -1.20 -21.19
N PHE A 116 9.52 -1.59 -19.93
CA PHE A 116 8.20 -1.94 -19.42
C PHE A 116 7.23 -0.76 -19.55
N SER A 117 7.68 0.44 -19.18
CA SER A 117 6.85 1.65 -19.21
C SER A 117 6.41 2.00 -20.64
N ASP A 118 7.32 1.92 -21.61
CA ASP A 118 7.02 2.17 -23.03
C ASP A 118 6.01 1.16 -23.61
N GLU A 119 6.08 -0.10 -23.18
CA GLU A 119 5.22 -1.18 -23.69
C GLU A 119 3.82 -1.16 -23.07
N ASN A 120 3.69 -0.71 -21.81
CA ASN A 120 2.51 -0.95 -20.97
C ASN A 120 1.78 0.31 -20.50
N LEU A 121 2.43 1.48 -20.38
CA LEU A 121 1.77 2.73 -19.94
C LEU A 121 1.03 3.43 -21.09
N LYS A 122 0.10 2.70 -21.69
CA LYS A 122 -0.77 3.15 -22.79
C LYS A 122 -2.03 3.81 -22.22
N PRO A 123 -2.74 4.64 -23.01
CA PRO A 123 -4.05 5.16 -22.62
C PRO A 123 -5.00 4.03 -22.18
N ILE A 124 -5.71 4.26 -21.08
CA ILE A 124 -6.74 3.36 -20.55
C ILE A 124 -8.13 3.94 -20.75
N CYS A 125 -9.14 3.07 -20.72
CA CYS A 125 -10.53 3.46 -20.62
C CYS A 125 -10.74 4.38 -19.41
N SER A 126 -11.27 5.57 -19.65
CA SER A 126 -11.60 6.58 -18.65
C SER A 126 -12.62 7.56 -19.23
N PRO A 127 -13.23 8.45 -18.42
CA PRO A 127 -14.08 9.51 -18.95
C PRO A 127 -13.38 10.40 -20.00
N SER A 128 -12.06 10.58 -19.89
CA SER A 128 -11.25 11.34 -20.84
C SER A 128 -10.88 10.57 -22.12
N ASN A 129 -10.96 9.23 -22.10
CA ASN A 129 -10.61 8.34 -23.22
C ASN A 129 -11.74 7.34 -23.48
N ILE A 130 -12.98 7.83 -23.61
CA ILE A 130 -14.18 6.99 -23.66
C ILE A 130 -14.17 5.98 -24.81
N ASP A 131 -13.49 6.29 -25.92
CA ASP A 131 -13.39 5.39 -27.08
C ASP A 131 -12.68 4.06 -26.76
N LEU A 132 -11.83 4.05 -25.74
CA LEU A 132 -11.10 2.87 -25.27
C LEU A 132 -11.95 1.99 -24.33
N CYS A 133 -13.16 2.42 -23.98
CA CYS A 133 -14.06 1.69 -23.10
C CYS A 133 -14.95 0.71 -23.87
N ASP A 134 -15.24 -0.43 -23.26
CA ASP A 134 -16.29 -1.35 -23.70
C ASP A 134 -17.70 -0.75 -23.45
N ALA A 135 -18.74 -1.45 -23.92
CA ALA A 135 -20.11 -0.98 -23.84
C ALA A 135 -20.59 -0.80 -22.38
N ASP A 136 -20.15 -1.68 -21.48
CA ASP A 136 -20.58 -1.68 -20.09
C ASP A 136 -19.96 -0.49 -19.34
N LYS A 137 -18.64 -0.29 -19.49
CA LYS A 137 -17.95 0.87 -18.92
C LYS A 137 -18.47 2.18 -19.50
N LYS A 138 -18.79 2.23 -20.80
CA LYS A 138 -19.42 3.42 -21.42
C LYS A 138 -20.78 3.74 -20.79
N ALA A 139 -21.61 2.73 -20.58
CA ALA A 139 -22.92 2.93 -19.94
C ALA A 139 -22.78 3.41 -18.49
N GLU A 140 -21.81 2.87 -17.76
CA GLU A 140 -21.49 3.27 -16.39
C GLU A 140 -20.98 4.73 -16.31
N ILE A 141 -20.01 5.09 -17.15
CA ILE A 141 -19.51 6.48 -17.25
C ILE A 141 -20.66 7.42 -17.60
N ALA A 142 -21.52 7.06 -18.55
CA ALA A 142 -22.67 7.88 -18.93
C ALA A 142 -23.67 8.07 -17.78
N LYS A 143 -23.90 7.01 -16.97
CA LYS A 143 -24.74 7.10 -15.77
C LYS A 143 -24.19 8.10 -14.77
N PHE A 144 -22.89 8.04 -14.46
CA PHE A 144 -22.29 8.97 -13.49
C PHE A 144 -22.19 10.40 -14.05
N THR A 145 -21.89 10.55 -15.34
CA THR A 145 -21.88 11.87 -16.02
C THR A 145 -23.26 12.54 -16.02
N ALA A 146 -24.34 11.76 -15.98
CA ALA A 146 -25.70 12.28 -15.93
C ALA A 146 -26.18 12.68 -14.51
N MET A 147 -25.41 12.35 -13.46
CA MET A 147 -25.72 12.76 -12.09
C MET A 147 -25.36 14.23 -11.88
N SER A 148 -26.05 14.90 -10.95
CA SER A 148 -25.60 16.22 -10.50
C SER A 148 -24.35 16.08 -9.64
N ASP A 149 -23.49 17.11 -9.60
CA ASP A 149 -22.29 17.10 -8.76
C ASP A 149 -22.62 16.72 -7.31
N LYS A 150 -23.70 17.29 -6.76
CA LYS A 150 -24.16 16.98 -5.40
C LYS A 150 -24.55 15.50 -5.22
N ASP A 151 -25.22 14.91 -6.21
CA ASP A 151 -25.62 13.51 -6.13
C ASP A 151 -24.41 12.59 -6.30
N LEU A 152 -23.44 12.99 -7.12
CA LEU A 152 -22.19 12.27 -7.32
C LEU A 152 -21.34 12.29 -6.06
N ASP A 153 -21.17 13.46 -5.42
CA ASP A 153 -20.49 13.63 -4.14
C ASP A 153 -21.12 12.74 -3.06
N ALA A 154 -22.45 12.80 -2.92
CA ALA A 154 -23.16 11.96 -1.96
C ALA A 154 -23.01 10.46 -2.24
N ALA A 155 -22.94 10.06 -3.51
CA ALA A 155 -22.69 8.67 -3.89
C ALA A 155 -21.26 8.23 -3.57
N ILE A 156 -20.26 9.09 -3.79
CA ILE A 156 -18.85 8.85 -3.45
C ILE A 156 -18.72 8.69 -1.93
N GLU A 157 -19.18 9.67 -1.16
CA GLU A 157 -19.15 9.64 0.32
C GLU A 157 -19.81 8.37 0.87
N ALA A 158 -20.93 7.96 0.29
CA ALA A 158 -21.64 6.75 0.71
C ALA A 158 -20.84 5.46 0.46
N GLN A 159 -20.05 5.38 -0.61
CA GLN A 159 -19.20 4.21 -0.88
C GLN A 159 -17.91 4.26 -0.06
N GLU A 160 -17.27 5.42 0.05
CA GLU A 160 -16.08 5.62 0.89
C GLU A 160 -16.38 5.29 2.35
N LYS A 161 -17.54 5.70 2.86
CA LYS A 161 -17.98 5.34 4.21
C LYS A 161 -18.08 3.83 4.39
N LYS A 162 -18.56 3.07 3.39
CA LYS A 162 -18.62 1.60 3.49
C LYS A 162 -17.23 0.99 3.56
N ILE A 163 -16.26 1.54 2.83
CA ILE A 163 -14.85 1.12 2.90
C ILE A 163 -14.31 1.39 4.31
N THR A 164 -14.48 2.61 4.83
CA THR A 164 -14.02 2.98 6.18
C THR A 164 -14.69 2.15 7.28
N ASP A 165 -16.00 1.91 7.18
CA ASP A 165 -16.75 1.08 8.12
C ASP A 165 -16.21 -0.37 8.12
N ALA A 166 -15.94 -0.93 6.92
CA ALA A 166 -15.38 -2.28 6.78
C ALA A 166 -13.96 -2.39 7.34
N GLU A 167 -13.10 -1.39 7.09
CA GLU A 167 -11.76 -1.35 7.66
C GLU A 167 -11.76 -1.21 9.18
N THR A 168 -12.67 -0.39 9.72
CA THR A 168 -12.81 -0.19 11.17
C THR A 168 -13.24 -1.49 11.83
N LEU A 169 -14.25 -2.16 11.27
CA LEU A 169 -14.70 -3.47 11.74
C LEU A 169 -13.55 -4.48 11.74
N PHE A 170 -12.78 -4.56 10.64
CA PHE A 170 -11.64 -5.47 10.56
C PHE A 170 -10.59 -5.16 11.64
N LYS A 171 -10.22 -3.90 11.83
CA LYS A 171 -9.23 -3.47 12.85
C LYS A 171 -9.70 -3.83 14.27
N ASP A 172 -10.98 -3.62 14.58
CA ASP A 172 -11.55 -3.94 15.88
C ASP A 172 -11.58 -5.45 16.15
N GLU A 173 -11.97 -6.25 15.16
CA GLU A 173 -11.98 -7.72 15.29
C GLU A 173 -10.56 -8.30 15.40
N VAL A 174 -9.58 -7.76 14.67
CA VAL A 174 -8.16 -8.15 14.82
C VAL A 174 -7.67 -7.86 16.23
N LYS A 175 -8.02 -6.71 16.81
CA LYS A 175 -7.66 -6.34 18.18
C LYS A 175 -8.29 -7.29 19.22
N ASN A 176 -9.53 -7.70 19.00
CA ASN A 176 -10.19 -8.69 19.86
C ASN A 176 -9.54 -10.08 19.73
N LEU A 177 -9.18 -10.48 18.52
CA LEU A 177 -8.46 -11.73 18.27
C LEU A 177 -7.07 -11.73 18.94
N GLN A 178 -6.34 -10.62 18.89
CA GLN A 178 -5.03 -10.48 19.56
C GLN A 178 -5.13 -10.68 21.07
N LYS A 179 -6.11 -10.04 21.74
CA LYS A 179 -6.35 -10.25 23.18
C LYS A 179 -6.66 -11.72 23.50
N THR A 180 -7.47 -12.35 22.64
CA THR A 180 -7.82 -13.77 22.79
C THR A 180 -6.57 -14.65 22.67
N TYR A 181 -5.73 -14.38 21.67
CA TYR A 181 -4.46 -15.08 21.46
C TYR A 181 -3.52 -14.93 22.68
N GLU A 182 -3.36 -13.71 23.20
CA GLU A 182 -2.52 -13.44 24.38
C GLU A 182 -3.00 -14.23 25.59
N GLY A 183 -4.30 -14.20 25.90
CA GLY A 183 -4.88 -14.95 27.02
C GLY A 183 -4.73 -16.47 26.86
N LEU A 184 -4.94 -17.00 25.65
CA LEU A 184 -4.74 -18.43 25.37
C LEU A 184 -3.26 -18.83 25.52
N LYS A 185 -2.34 -17.98 25.08
CA LYS A 185 -0.90 -18.23 25.19
C LYS A 185 -0.45 -18.25 26.65
N GLU A 186 -0.90 -17.30 27.47
CA GLU A 186 -0.61 -17.30 28.90
C GLU A 186 -1.14 -18.56 29.61
N ALA A 187 -2.38 -18.96 29.31
CA ALA A 187 -2.97 -20.18 29.84
C ALA A 187 -2.21 -21.44 29.41
N GLN A 188 -1.80 -21.50 28.14
CA GLN A 188 -0.97 -22.58 27.60
C GLN A 188 0.37 -22.65 28.32
N ASP A 189 1.08 -21.53 28.44
CA ASP A 189 2.40 -21.46 29.07
C ASP A 189 2.34 -21.87 30.54
N LYS A 190 1.31 -21.43 31.27
CA LYS A 190 1.05 -21.85 32.65
C LYS A 190 0.83 -23.35 32.75
N THR A 191 -0.02 -23.92 31.90
CA THR A 191 -0.30 -25.36 31.87
C THR A 191 0.98 -26.16 31.56
N ILE A 192 1.79 -25.72 30.60
CA ILE A 192 3.06 -26.36 30.26
C ILE A 192 4.03 -26.29 31.45
N ALA A 193 4.11 -25.16 32.14
CA ALA A 193 4.97 -25.00 33.31
C ALA A 193 4.54 -25.94 34.45
N GLU A 194 3.24 -26.00 34.75
CA GLU A 194 2.67 -26.92 35.75
C GLU A 194 2.99 -28.37 35.41
N VAL A 195 2.75 -28.80 34.17
CA VAL A 195 3.06 -30.16 33.70
C VAL A 195 4.56 -30.46 33.77
N LYS A 196 5.44 -29.52 33.41
CA LYS A 196 6.89 -29.70 33.56
C LYS A 196 7.29 -29.87 35.02
N SER A 197 6.66 -29.11 35.93
CA SER A 197 6.92 -29.17 37.38
C SER A 197 6.31 -30.41 38.06
N SER A 198 5.30 -31.05 37.47
CA SER A 198 4.62 -32.25 38.01
C SER A 198 5.49 -33.50 38.18
N GLY A 199 6.77 -33.43 37.82
CA GLY A 199 7.64 -34.60 37.76
C GLY A 199 7.46 -35.44 36.49
N LEU A 200 6.76 -34.94 35.46
CA LEU A 200 6.60 -35.64 34.17
C LEU A 200 7.93 -36.16 33.60
N GLY A 201 9.02 -35.38 33.74
CA GLY A 201 10.36 -35.81 33.33
C GLY A 201 10.84 -37.06 34.09
N LEU A 202 10.66 -37.08 35.41
CA LEU A 202 10.97 -38.23 36.27
C LEU A 202 10.08 -39.42 35.94
N MET A 203 8.77 -39.22 35.73
CA MET A 203 7.85 -40.30 35.33
C MET A 203 8.30 -40.96 34.02
N LYS A 204 8.72 -40.16 33.02
CA LYS A 204 9.28 -40.66 31.77
C LYS A 204 10.58 -41.44 32.01
N ALA A 205 11.51 -40.91 32.80
CA ALA A 205 12.78 -41.56 33.10
C ALA A 205 12.59 -42.92 33.80
N VAL A 206 11.70 -42.99 34.80
CA VAL A 206 11.36 -44.24 35.51
C VAL A 206 10.76 -45.27 34.56
N LYS A 207 9.86 -44.88 33.66
CA LYS A 207 9.30 -45.79 32.65
C LYS A 207 10.38 -46.37 31.74
N THR A 208 11.33 -45.54 31.29
CA THR A 208 12.45 -45.99 30.47
C THR A 208 13.37 -46.96 31.22
N GLN A 209 13.64 -46.70 32.50
CA GLN A 209 14.45 -47.62 33.32
C GLN A 209 13.76 -48.98 33.52
N LYS A 210 12.44 -48.98 33.81
CA LYS A 210 11.66 -50.22 33.94
C LYS A 210 11.67 -51.07 32.67
N ALA A 211 11.66 -50.44 31.49
CA ALA A 211 11.75 -51.17 30.22
C ALA A 211 13.10 -51.88 30.05
N LYS A 212 14.21 -51.25 30.44
CA LYS A 212 15.56 -51.85 30.34
C LYS A 212 15.79 -53.01 31.32
N GLY A 213 15.21 -52.94 32.53
CA GLY A 213 15.33 -54.00 33.53
C GLY A 213 14.45 -55.23 33.25
N SER A 214 13.64 -55.20 32.20
CA SER A 214 12.76 -56.32 31.80
C SER A 214 13.42 -57.24 30.76
N ASP A 215 14.57 -56.86 30.20
CA ASP A 215 15.33 -57.64 29.19
C ASP A 215 16.49 -58.47 29.81
N GLU A 216 16.71 -58.42 31.14
CA GLU A 216 17.78 -59.16 31.86
C GLU A 216 17.27 -60.36 32.70
N LEU A 217 16.04 -60.84 32.48
CA LEU A 217 15.48 -62.05 33.12
C LEU A 217 15.02 -63.08 32.09
#